data_AF-A0AAU6ZLH2-F1
#
_entry.id   AF-A0AAU6ZLH2-F1
#
_cell.length_a   1.000
_cell.length_b   1.000
_cell.length_c   1.000
_cell.angle_alpha   90.00
_cell.angle_beta   90.00
_cell.angle_gamma   90.00
#
_symmetry.space_group_name_H-M   'P 1'
#
loop_
_entity.id
_entity.type
_entity.pdbx_description
1 polymer ?
#
loop_
_entity_poly.entity_id
_entity_poly.type
_entity_poly.pdbx_seq_one_letter_code
_entity_poly.pdbx_strand_id
1 'polypeptide(L)'
;MPIELEELIVKDAAEWRAWLEAHAADSPGVWLVLHKKGGTVTELDYDAALDEALCFGWIDGQSKSRDAYSYFQRMTPRGRRSIWSARNVGHIARLDQEGKMTAAGWAAVDAAKADGRWEAAYAGPADSVVPDDLAAAIAAVPEAQAMFDVLTSQNRFALIHRTNLVKRADTRERKIAGFVEMLARHEAPYPQKKRPASEPRQASQPG
;
A
#
# COMPACT_ATOMS: atom_id res chain seq x y z
N MET A 1 -6.08 23.12 4.29
CA MET A 1 -6.08 22.40 5.58
C MET A 1 -6.25 20.91 5.29
N PRO A 2 -5.60 19.99 6.01
CA PRO A 2 -5.88 18.57 5.85
C PRO A 2 -7.37 18.33 6.14
N ILE A 3 -8.04 17.54 5.29
CA ILE A 3 -9.43 17.15 5.56
C ILE A 3 -9.37 16.19 6.75
N GLU A 4 -10.01 16.58 7.85
CA GLU A 4 -10.23 15.66 8.97
C GLU A 4 -11.33 14.67 8.55
N LEU A 5 -11.00 13.37 8.64
CA LEU A 5 -11.94 12.30 8.35
C LEU A 5 -12.53 11.80 9.66
N GLU A 6 -13.83 11.51 9.66
CA GLU A 6 -14.55 11.03 10.82
C GLU A 6 -14.23 9.56 11.12
N GLU A 7 -14.30 9.18 12.40
CA GLU A 7 -14.29 7.77 12.80
C GLU A 7 -15.65 7.14 12.50
N LEU A 8 -15.64 6.00 11.82
CA LEU A 8 -16.85 5.23 11.53
C LEU A 8 -16.71 3.80 12.07
N ILE A 9 -17.69 3.39 12.86
CA ILE A 9 -17.86 2.00 13.31
C ILE A 9 -19.19 1.51 12.76
N VAL A 10 -19.14 0.42 12.04
CA VAL A 10 -20.31 -0.32 11.54
C VAL A 10 -20.19 -1.76 12.02
N LYS A 11 -21.32 -2.44 12.17
CA LYS A 11 -21.34 -3.80 12.69
C LYS A 11 -20.68 -4.80 11.74
N ASP A 12 -20.97 -4.73 10.46
CA ASP A 12 -20.60 -5.75 9.46
C ASP A 12 -20.53 -5.15 8.04
N ALA A 13 -20.32 -6.01 7.04
CA ALA A 13 -20.22 -5.62 5.64
C ALA A 13 -21.52 -5.05 5.08
N ALA A 14 -22.68 -5.50 5.57
CA ALA A 14 -23.97 -5.00 5.11
C ALA A 14 -24.20 -3.57 5.59
N GLU A 15 -23.88 -3.26 6.85
CA GLU A 15 -23.92 -1.89 7.35
C GLU A 15 -22.88 -0.98 6.69
N TRP A 16 -21.69 -1.50 6.37
CA TRP A 16 -20.70 -0.76 5.59
C TRP A 16 -21.23 -0.40 4.20
N ARG A 17 -21.82 -1.37 3.51
CA ARG A 17 -22.44 -1.14 2.20
C ARG A 17 -23.57 -0.12 2.28
N ALA A 18 -24.48 -0.25 3.24
CA ALA A 18 -25.57 0.71 3.45
C ALA A 18 -25.05 2.13 3.70
N TRP A 19 -23.97 2.25 4.47
CA TRP A 19 -23.32 3.54 4.68
C TRP A 19 -22.75 4.11 3.37
N LEU A 20 -22.08 3.30 2.55
CA LEU A 20 -21.57 3.71 1.24
C LEU A 20 -22.71 4.13 0.30
N GLU A 21 -23.81 3.39 0.26
CA GLU A 21 -24.98 3.76 -0.55
C GLU A 21 -25.51 5.16 -0.21
N ALA A 22 -25.51 5.52 1.07
CA ALA A 22 -26.00 6.81 1.54
C ALA A 22 -24.98 7.95 1.41
N HIS A 23 -23.67 7.68 1.47
CA HIS A 23 -22.65 8.73 1.66
C HIS A 23 -21.52 8.73 0.62
N ALA A 24 -21.39 7.70 -0.22
CA ALA A 24 -20.23 7.53 -1.10
C ALA A 24 -20.03 8.67 -2.12
N ALA A 25 -21.11 9.36 -2.50
CA ALA A 25 -21.07 10.45 -3.45
C ALA A 25 -20.53 11.76 -2.86
N ASP A 26 -20.78 12.00 -1.56
CA ASP A 26 -20.55 13.31 -0.93
C ASP A 26 -19.43 13.27 0.12
N SER A 27 -19.15 12.10 0.69
CA SER A 27 -18.14 11.96 1.74
C SER A 27 -16.72 12.06 1.18
N PRO A 28 -15.83 12.85 1.81
CA PRO A 28 -14.40 12.87 1.45
C PRO A 28 -13.66 11.61 1.94
N GLY A 29 -14.31 10.75 2.72
CA GLY A 29 -13.77 9.52 3.29
C GLY A 29 -13.96 9.40 4.80
N VAL A 30 -13.57 8.26 5.35
CA VAL A 30 -13.68 7.92 6.77
C VAL A 30 -12.44 7.18 7.28
N TRP A 31 -12.23 7.23 8.60
CA TRP A 31 -11.43 6.25 9.33
C TRP A 31 -12.34 5.13 9.80
N LEU A 32 -12.48 4.09 8.97
CA LEU A 32 -13.29 2.91 9.27
C LEU A 32 -12.57 2.05 10.32
N VAL A 33 -13.28 1.67 11.38
CA VAL A 33 -12.76 0.75 12.39
C VAL A 33 -12.95 -0.69 11.92
N LEU A 34 -11.87 -1.46 11.96
CA LEU A 34 -11.85 -2.88 11.61
C LEU A 34 -11.31 -3.70 12.79
N HIS A 35 -11.78 -4.94 12.91
CA HIS A 35 -11.33 -5.81 14.00
C HIS A 35 -9.95 -6.42 13.73
N LYS A 36 -9.22 -6.67 14.81
CA LYS A 36 -8.09 -7.62 14.83
C LYS A 36 -8.60 -8.97 15.30
N LYS A 37 -7.78 -10.02 15.15
CA LYS A 37 -8.09 -11.35 15.69
C LYS A 37 -8.42 -11.25 17.19
N GLY A 38 -9.62 -11.70 17.58
CA GLY A 38 -10.13 -11.67 18.96
C GLY A 38 -10.82 -10.37 19.38
N GLY A 39 -10.94 -9.38 18.49
CA GLY A 39 -11.75 -8.19 18.74
C GLY A 39 -13.23 -8.40 18.43
N THR A 40 -14.09 -7.61 19.09
CA THR A 40 -15.56 -7.71 18.99
C THR A 40 -16.25 -6.38 18.70
N VAL A 41 -15.49 -5.30 18.44
CA VAL A 41 -16.05 -3.96 18.18
C VAL A 41 -16.82 -3.90 16.85
N THR A 42 -16.51 -4.80 15.93
CA THR A 42 -17.15 -4.98 14.62
C THR A 42 -16.86 -6.38 14.11
N GLU A 43 -17.75 -6.95 13.32
CA GLU A 43 -17.54 -8.17 12.53
C GLU A 43 -16.89 -7.85 11.18
N LEU A 44 -16.69 -6.58 10.85
CA LEU A 44 -16.10 -6.16 9.59
C LEU A 44 -14.58 -6.38 9.57
N ASP A 45 -14.15 -7.29 8.70
CA ASP A 45 -12.74 -7.50 8.37
C ASP A 45 -12.30 -6.63 7.19
N TYR A 46 -10.99 -6.66 6.90
CA TYR A 46 -10.40 -5.89 5.82
C TYR A 46 -10.89 -6.28 4.43
N ASP A 47 -11.02 -7.57 4.14
CA ASP A 47 -11.32 -8.03 2.80
C ASP A 47 -12.78 -7.69 2.45
N ALA A 48 -13.71 -7.86 3.39
CA ALA A 48 -15.09 -7.42 3.24
C ALA A 48 -15.20 -5.89 3.11
N ALA A 49 -14.45 -5.13 3.92
CA ALA A 49 -14.45 -3.68 3.83
C ALA A 49 -13.92 -3.18 2.47
N LEU A 50 -12.86 -3.80 1.96
CA LEU A 50 -12.28 -3.47 0.66
C LEU A 50 -13.21 -3.85 -0.49
N ASP A 51 -13.82 -5.03 -0.44
CA ASP A 51 -14.75 -5.50 -1.48
C ASP A 51 -15.91 -4.51 -1.67
N GLU A 52 -16.57 -4.13 -0.56
CA GLU A 52 -17.64 -3.15 -0.64
C GLU A 52 -17.11 -1.79 -1.10
N ALA A 53 -15.96 -1.31 -0.60
CA ALA A 53 -15.39 -0.04 -1.06
C ALA A 53 -15.16 -0.04 -2.59
N LEU A 54 -14.61 -1.12 -3.16
CA LEU A 54 -14.39 -1.25 -4.60
C LEU A 54 -15.70 -1.18 -5.40
N CYS A 55 -16.79 -1.76 -4.88
CA CYS A 55 -18.11 -1.70 -5.52
C CYS A 55 -18.62 -0.28 -5.71
N PHE A 56 -18.19 0.68 -4.89
CA PHE A 56 -18.60 2.09 -4.92
C PHE A 56 -17.52 3.02 -5.52
N GLY A 57 -16.43 2.46 -6.07
CA GLY A 57 -15.33 3.26 -6.62
C GLY A 57 -14.44 3.88 -5.54
N TRP A 58 -14.50 3.36 -4.32
CA TRP A 58 -13.65 3.72 -3.20
C TRP A 58 -12.41 2.83 -3.12
N ILE A 59 -11.47 3.21 -2.25
CA ILE A 59 -10.21 2.49 -2.02
C ILE A 59 -9.75 2.68 -0.58
N ASP A 60 -9.02 1.69 -0.10
CA ASP A 60 -8.29 1.76 1.15
C ASP A 60 -7.03 2.66 1.02
N GLY A 61 -6.63 3.22 2.15
CA GLY A 61 -5.44 4.04 2.28
C GLY A 61 -4.58 3.63 3.47
N GLN A 62 -4.14 4.62 4.23
CA GLN A 62 -3.31 4.38 5.40
C GLN A 62 -4.10 3.64 6.49
N SER A 63 -3.44 2.72 7.18
CA SER A 63 -3.93 2.13 8.42
C SER A 63 -3.18 2.68 9.62
N LYS A 64 -3.84 2.72 10.78
CA LYS A 64 -3.21 3.09 12.06
C LYS A 64 -3.81 2.27 13.19
N SER A 65 -3.02 1.96 14.22
CA SER A 65 -3.54 1.25 15.38
C SER A 65 -4.56 2.13 16.12
N ARG A 66 -5.68 1.55 16.51
CA ARG A 66 -6.69 2.18 17.36
C ARG A 66 -6.50 1.74 18.81
N ASP A 67 -6.51 0.43 19.03
CA ASP A 67 -6.31 -0.19 20.33
C ASP A 67 -5.73 -1.63 20.17
N ALA A 68 -5.77 -2.44 21.24
CA ALA A 68 -5.25 -3.81 21.23
C ALA A 68 -6.01 -4.75 20.27
N TYR A 69 -7.29 -4.49 20.04
CA TYR A 69 -8.22 -5.40 19.37
C TYR A 69 -8.83 -4.84 18.08
N SER A 70 -8.53 -3.58 17.74
CA SER A 70 -9.01 -2.92 16.53
C SER A 70 -7.95 -2.00 15.92
N TYR A 71 -8.17 -1.63 14.67
CA TYR A 71 -7.38 -0.65 13.97
C TYR A 71 -8.25 0.19 13.05
N PHE A 72 -7.73 1.36 12.69
CA PHE A 72 -8.36 2.20 11.68
C PHE A 72 -7.81 1.87 10.31
N GLN A 73 -8.70 1.78 9.34
CA GLN A 73 -8.40 1.75 7.92
C GLN A 73 -9.02 2.98 7.28
N ARG A 74 -8.19 3.84 6.68
CA ARG A 74 -8.71 4.97 5.90
C ARG A 74 -9.39 4.43 4.65
N MET A 75 -10.63 4.82 4.42
CA MET A 75 -11.40 4.53 3.20
C MET A 75 -11.81 5.84 2.55
N THR A 76 -11.54 5.99 1.25
CA THR A 76 -11.81 7.23 0.51
C THR A 76 -12.29 6.94 -0.90
N PRO A 77 -13.05 7.85 -1.54
CA PRO A 77 -13.26 7.80 -2.98
C PRO A 77 -11.91 7.72 -3.73
N ARG A 78 -11.85 6.95 -4.82
CA ARG A 78 -10.64 6.92 -5.64
C ARG A 78 -10.42 8.28 -6.28
N GLY A 79 -9.25 8.88 -6.01
CA GLY A 79 -8.83 10.08 -6.70
C GLY A 79 -8.57 9.82 -8.20
N ARG A 80 -8.65 10.89 -9.00
CA ARG A 80 -8.44 10.84 -10.47
C ARG A 80 -7.11 10.20 -10.89
N ARG A 81 -6.09 10.22 -10.02
CA ARG A 81 -4.75 9.66 -10.27
C ARG A 81 -4.43 8.44 -9.40
N SER A 82 -5.42 7.85 -8.75
CA SER A 82 -5.21 6.66 -7.93
C SER A 82 -4.74 5.51 -8.81
N ILE A 83 -3.61 4.92 -8.43
CA ILE A 83 -3.05 3.74 -9.09
C ILE A 83 -3.95 2.51 -8.85
N TRP A 84 -3.82 1.52 -9.73
CA TRP A 84 -4.49 0.23 -9.61
C TRP A 84 -3.47 -0.86 -9.36
N SER A 85 -3.86 -1.85 -8.56
CA SER A 85 -3.11 -3.08 -8.36
C SER A 85 -3.78 -4.21 -9.13
N ALA A 86 -3.00 -5.20 -9.57
CA ALA A 86 -3.55 -6.40 -10.20
C ALA A 86 -4.53 -7.14 -9.26
N ARG A 87 -4.28 -7.09 -7.95
CA ARG A 87 -5.20 -7.61 -6.92
C ARG A 87 -6.57 -6.95 -7.02
N ASN A 88 -6.64 -5.62 -7.08
CA ASN A 88 -7.92 -4.91 -7.14
C ASN A 88 -8.63 -5.17 -8.47
N VAL A 89 -7.91 -5.27 -9.58
CA VAL A 89 -8.46 -5.71 -10.87
C VAL A 89 -9.12 -7.09 -10.73
N GLY A 90 -8.47 -8.04 -10.05
CA GLY A 90 -9.02 -9.36 -9.76
C GLY A 90 -10.29 -9.31 -8.88
N HIS A 91 -10.30 -8.47 -7.84
CA HIS A 91 -11.49 -8.26 -7.01
C HIS A 91 -12.67 -7.72 -7.84
N ILE A 92 -12.45 -6.74 -8.72
CA ILE A 92 -13.53 -6.20 -9.58
C ILE A 92 -14.16 -7.31 -10.43
N ALA A 93 -13.35 -8.17 -11.06
CA ALA A 93 -13.88 -9.26 -11.88
C ALA A 93 -14.76 -10.23 -11.06
N ARG A 94 -14.34 -10.57 -9.84
CA ARG A 94 -15.15 -11.40 -8.94
C ARG A 94 -16.43 -10.69 -8.49
N LEU A 95 -16.33 -9.42 -8.08
CA LEU A 95 -17.46 -8.64 -7.57
C LEU A 95 -18.53 -8.36 -8.65
N ASP A 96 -18.11 -8.25 -9.91
CA ASP A 96 -19.00 -8.20 -11.07
C ASP A 96 -19.77 -9.50 -11.24
N GLN A 97 -19.08 -10.65 -11.19
CA GLN A 97 -19.73 -11.97 -11.26
C GLN A 97 -20.72 -12.20 -10.11
N GLU A 98 -20.44 -11.64 -8.93
CA GLU A 98 -21.34 -11.65 -7.76
C GLU A 98 -22.48 -10.62 -7.88
N GLY A 99 -22.51 -9.76 -8.91
CA GLY A 99 -23.54 -8.75 -9.12
C GLY A 99 -23.51 -7.58 -8.12
N LYS A 100 -22.39 -7.36 -7.42
CA LYS A 100 -22.28 -6.36 -6.34
C LYS A 100 -21.86 -4.98 -6.82
N MET A 101 -21.24 -4.90 -8.00
CA MET A 101 -20.71 -3.67 -8.57
C MET A 101 -21.81 -2.63 -8.79
N THR A 102 -21.54 -1.39 -8.39
CA THR A 102 -22.44 -0.26 -8.64
C THR A 102 -21.98 0.56 -9.85
N ALA A 103 -22.83 1.47 -10.33
CA ALA A 103 -22.46 2.42 -11.38
C ALA A 103 -21.22 3.26 -11.01
N ALA A 104 -21.07 3.63 -9.74
CA ALA A 104 -19.90 4.39 -9.26
C ALA A 104 -18.60 3.56 -9.32
N GLY A 105 -18.68 2.28 -8.96
CA GLY A 105 -17.57 1.34 -9.10
C GLY A 105 -17.12 1.18 -10.55
N TRP A 106 -18.07 1.00 -11.47
CA TRP A 106 -17.79 0.93 -12.91
C TRP A 106 -17.21 2.22 -13.47
N ALA A 107 -17.75 3.38 -13.08
CA ALA A 107 -17.20 4.67 -13.51
C ALA A 107 -15.72 4.82 -13.12
N ALA A 108 -15.32 4.34 -11.94
CA ALA A 108 -13.92 4.35 -11.51
C ALA A 108 -13.03 3.40 -12.36
N VAL A 109 -13.57 2.24 -12.76
CA VAL A 109 -12.90 1.29 -13.66
C VAL A 109 -12.72 1.89 -15.05
N ASP A 110 -13.78 2.45 -15.62
CA ASP A 110 -13.77 3.02 -16.96
C ASP A 110 -12.82 4.22 -17.05
N ALA A 111 -12.81 5.07 -16.02
CA ALA A 111 -11.85 6.17 -15.93
C ALA A 111 -10.39 5.67 -15.89
N ALA A 112 -10.13 4.51 -15.29
CA ALA A 112 -8.79 3.92 -15.23
C ALA A 112 -8.37 3.24 -16.53
N LYS A 113 -9.31 2.65 -17.27
CA LYS A 113 -9.06 2.12 -18.61
C LYS A 113 -8.79 3.25 -19.60
N ALA A 114 -9.57 4.32 -19.52
CA ALA A 114 -9.45 5.46 -20.43
C ALA A 114 -8.08 6.15 -20.39
N ASP A 115 -7.40 6.12 -19.24
CA ASP A 115 -6.08 6.73 -19.05
C ASP A 115 -4.93 5.72 -18.85
N GLY A 116 -5.17 4.44 -19.12
CA GLY A 116 -4.17 3.37 -19.13
C GLY A 116 -3.71 2.89 -17.74
N ARG A 117 -4.29 3.41 -16.65
CA ARG A 117 -3.98 2.96 -15.28
C ARG A 117 -4.44 1.54 -15.01
N TRP A 118 -5.48 1.08 -15.71
CA TRP A 118 -5.99 -0.28 -15.60
C TRP A 118 -4.98 -1.30 -16.13
N GLU A 119 -4.43 -1.06 -17.32
CA GLU A 119 -3.42 -1.90 -17.96
C GLU A 119 -2.07 -1.80 -17.24
N ALA A 120 -1.76 -0.63 -16.66
CA ALA A 120 -0.57 -0.42 -15.84
C ALA A 120 -0.71 -0.92 -14.39
N ALA A 121 -1.74 -1.72 -14.08
CA ALA A 121 -1.96 -2.22 -12.73
C ALA A 121 -0.77 -3.03 -12.24
N TYR A 122 -0.15 -2.60 -11.13
CA TYR A 122 1.09 -3.19 -10.67
C TYR A 122 0.86 -4.58 -10.05
N ALA A 123 1.79 -5.50 -10.31
CA ALA A 123 1.80 -6.82 -9.71
C ALA A 123 2.15 -6.74 -8.22
N GLY A 124 1.63 -7.69 -7.43
CA GLY A 124 1.87 -7.73 -5.99
C GLY A 124 3.34 -8.01 -5.62
N PRO A 125 3.68 -7.95 -4.32
CA PRO A 125 5.04 -8.22 -3.83
C PRO A 125 5.63 -9.57 -4.23
N ALA A 126 4.79 -10.59 -4.46
CA ALA A 126 5.23 -11.92 -4.84
C ALA A 126 5.87 -11.98 -6.23
N ASP A 127 5.41 -11.14 -7.15
CA ASP A 127 5.82 -11.14 -8.56
C ASP A 127 6.72 -9.95 -8.90
N SER A 128 7.08 -9.12 -7.91
CA SER A 128 7.86 -7.92 -8.14
C SER A 128 9.34 -8.23 -8.36
N VAL A 129 9.85 -7.88 -9.54
CA VAL A 129 11.27 -8.00 -9.89
C VAL A 129 12.01 -6.71 -9.54
N VAL A 130 13.20 -6.84 -8.97
CA VAL A 130 14.07 -5.69 -8.70
C VAL A 130 14.58 -5.12 -10.03
N PRO A 131 14.35 -3.83 -10.32
CA PRO A 131 14.86 -3.22 -11.54
C PRO A 131 16.40 -3.23 -11.56
N ASP A 132 16.99 -3.51 -12.72
CA ASP A 132 18.44 -3.69 -12.87
C ASP A 132 19.25 -2.47 -12.38
N ASP A 133 18.74 -1.26 -12.63
CA ASP A 133 19.39 -0.02 -12.20
C ASP A 133 19.37 0.16 -10.68
N LEU A 134 18.27 -0.21 -10.02
CA LEU A 134 18.19 -0.26 -8.55
C LEU A 134 19.12 -1.34 -7.99
N ALA A 135 19.14 -2.53 -8.58
CA ALA A 135 19.99 -3.63 -8.15
C ALA A 135 21.48 -3.28 -8.27
N ALA A 136 21.89 -2.72 -9.40
CA ALA A 136 23.27 -2.30 -9.65
C ALA A 136 23.70 -1.21 -8.65
N ALA A 137 22.86 -0.22 -8.39
CA ALA A 137 23.16 0.86 -7.46
C ALA A 137 23.28 0.37 -6.00
N ILE A 138 22.43 -0.56 -5.58
CA ILE A 138 22.51 -1.17 -4.24
C ILE A 138 23.78 -2.03 -4.13
N ALA A 139 24.08 -2.85 -5.13
CA ALA A 139 25.25 -3.73 -5.13
C ALA A 139 26.59 -2.96 -5.12
N ALA A 140 26.60 -1.72 -5.60
CA ALA A 140 27.78 -0.85 -5.58
C ALA A 140 28.15 -0.36 -4.17
N VAL A 141 27.27 -0.49 -3.16
CA VAL A 141 27.50 -0.04 -1.78
C VAL A 141 27.30 -1.21 -0.81
N PRO A 142 28.37 -1.81 -0.25
CA PRO A 142 28.30 -3.01 0.58
C PRO A 142 27.31 -2.91 1.75
N GLU A 143 27.26 -1.79 2.44
CA GLU A 143 26.35 -1.55 3.56
C GLU A 143 24.89 -1.52 3.11
N ALA A 144 24.63 -0.93 1.94
CA ALA A 144 23.30 -0.91 1.35
C ALA A 144 22.87 -2.32 0.92
N GLN A 145 23.77 -3.10 0.32
CA GLN A 145 23.52 -4.50 -0.04
C GLN A 145 23.22 -5.35 1.19
N ALA A 146 24.03 -5.23 2.25
CA ALA A 146 23.82 -5.97 3.49
C ALA A 146 22.45 -5.66 4.12
N MET A 147 22.05 -4.38 4.11
CA MET A 147 20.71 -4.00 4.57
C MET A 147 19.62 -4.55 3.66
N PHE A 148 19.80 -4.47 2.34
CA PHE A 148 18.86 -4.99 1.34
C PHE A 148 18.60 -6.49 1.54
N ASP A 149 19.64 -7.27 1.81
CA ASP A 149 19.56 -8.72 1.99
C ASP A 149 18.63 -9.14 3.14
N VAL A 150 18.61 -8.36 4.22
CA VAL A 150 17.78 -8.65 5.40
C VAL A 150 16.39 -8.01 5.35
N LEU A 151 16.05 -7.23 4.32
CA LEU A 151 14.74 -6.57 4.21
C LEU A 151 13.59 -7.58 4.15
N THR A 152 12.49 -7.23 4.80
CA THR A 152 11.20 -7.90 4.60
C THR A 152 10.71 -7.72 3.16
N SER A 153 9.83 -8.62 2.70
CA SER A 153 9.16 -8.50 1.41
C SER A 153 8.43 -7.16 1.24
N GLN A 154 7.82 -6.64 2.31
CA GLN A 154 7.17 -5.32 2.31
C GLN A 154 8.15 -4.19 1.97
N ASN A 155 9.32 -4.19 2.61
CA ASN A 155 10.33 -3.15 2.37
C ASN A 155 10.97 -3.30 0.98
N ARG A 156 11.27 -4.54 0.53
CA ARG A 156 11.77 -4.79 -0.83
C ARG A 156 10.78 -4.29 -1.87
N PHE A 157 9.52 -4.67 -1.74
CA PHE A 157 8.46 -4.22 -2.64
C PHE A 157 8.32 -2.69 -2.65
N ALA A 158 8.43 -2.04 -1.48
CA ALA A 158 8.35 -0.58 -1.39
C ALA A 158 9.42 0.11 -2.25
N LEU A 159 10.65 -0.40 -2.25
CA LEU A 159 11.73 0.14 -3.09
C LEU A 159 11.41 -0.07 -4.57
N ILE A 160 11.10 -1.31 -4.96
CA ILE A 160 10.79 -1.71 -6.35
C ILE A 160 9.65 -0.86 -6.91
N HIS A 161 8.53 -0.84 -6.20
CA HIS A 161 7.33 -0.13 -6.61
C HIS A 161 7.58 1.38 -6.74
N ARG A 162 8.21 2.00 -5.73
CA ARG A 162 8.52 3.44 -5.76
C ARG A 162 9.49 3.81 -6.88
N THR A 163 10.44 2.93 -7.22
CA THR A 163 11.34 3.13 -8.36
C THR A 163 10.58 3.02 -9.68
N ASN A 164 9.73 2.00 -9.86
CA ASN A 164 8.94 1.77 -11.09
C ASN A 164 7.90 2.88 -11.39
N LEU A 165 7.45 3.59 -10.34
CA LEU A 165 6.58 4.76 -10.49
C LEU A 165 7.30 5.99 -11.06
N VAL A 166 8.63 6.07 -10.95
CA VAL A 166 9.38 7.24 -11.46
C VAL A 166 9.73 7.04 -12.93
N LYS A 167 9.11 7.85 -13.79
CA LYS A 167 9.27 7.75 -15.26
C LYS A 167 10.37 8.63 -15.84
N ARG A 168 10.71 9.75 -15.19
CA ARG A 168 11.78 10.66 -15.64
C ARG A 168 13.14 10.14 -15.17
N ALA A 169 14.09 9.97 -16.10
CA ALA A 169 15.42 9.40 -15.85
C ALA A 169 16.13 10.10 -14.68
N ASP A 170 16.31 11.43 -14.73
CA ASP A 170 17.04 12.16 -13.68
C ASP A 170 16.37 12.04 -12.29
N THR A 171 15.03 12.01 -12.25
CA THR A 171 14.29 11.83 -11.00
C THR A 171 14.45 10.40 -10.49
N ARG A 172 14.53 9.42 -11.40
CA ARG A 172 14.70 8.00 -11.06
C ARG A 172 16.09 7.76 -10.47
N GLU A 173 17.12 8.32 -11.09
CA GLU A 173 18.50 8.27 -10.57
C GLU A 173 18.59 8.86 -9.16
N ARG A 174 18.07 10.09 -8.95
CA ARG A 174 18.04 10.71 -7.61
C ARG A 174 17.25 9.87 -6.59
N LYS A 175 16.16 9.24 -7.02
CA LYS A 175 15.35 8.37 -6.15
C LYS A 175 16.13 7.13 -5.72
N ILE A 176 16.83 6.50 -6.66
CA ILE A 176 17.66 5.33 -6.41
C ILE A 176 18.81 5.70 -5.47
N ALA A 177 19.52 6.80 -5.73
CA ALA A 177 20.58 7.29 -4.85
C ALA A 177 20.10 7.48 -3.40
N GLY A 178 18.95 8.13 -3.21
CA GLY A 178 18.35 8.30 -1.88
C GLY A 178 17.96 6.98 -1.20
N PHE A 179 17.58 5.94 -1.96
CA PHE A 179 17.36 4.61 -1.39
C PHE A 179 18.66 3.93 -0.98
N VAL A 180 19.71 4.03 -1.79
CA VAL A 180 21.03 3.48 -1.45
C VAL A 180 21.57 4.12 -0.17
N GLU A 181 21.51 5.46 -0.05
CA GLU A 181 21.93 6.18 1.15
C GLU A 181 21.15 5.75 2.40
N MET A 182 19.81 5.63 2.29
CA MET A 182 18.97 5.16 3.38
C MET A 182 19.36 3.73 3.81
N LEU A 183 19.56 2.82 2.86
CA LEU A 183 19.96 1.45 3.16
C LEU A 183 21.36 1.37 3.77
N ALA A 184 22.30 2.19 3.30
CA ALA A 184 23.66 2.27 3.86
C ALA A 184 23.66 2.74 5.33
N ARG A 185 22.65 3.54 5.74
CA ARG A 185 22.41 3.89 7.16
C ARG A 185 21.64 2.81 7.93
N HIS A 186 21.41 1.65 7.33
CA HIS A 186 20.56 0.59 7.84
C HIS A 186 19.12 1.06 8.11
N GLU A 187 18.57 1.96 7.31
CA GLU A 187 17.17 2.42 7.41
C GLU A 187 16.28 1.69 6.38
N ALA A 188 14.96 1.76 6.57
CA ALA A 188 13.99 1.16 5.66
C ALA A 188 12.68 1.97 5.60
N PRO A 189 11.90 1.88 4.50
CA PRO A 189 10.64 2.63 4.36
C PRO A 189 9.57 2.32 5.42
N TYR A 190 9.51 1.06 5.87
CA TYR A 190 8.60 0.55 6.88
C TYR A 190 9.39 -0.13 8.01
N PRO A 191 8.79 -0.30 9.21
CA PRO A 191 9.45 -0.93 10.35
C PRO A 191 10.15 -2.25 9.99
N GLN A 192 11.45 -2.34 10.32
CA GLN A 192 12.33 -3.43 9.95
C GLN A 192 13.08 -3.91 11.20
N LYS A 193 12.76 -5.13 11.66
CA LYS A 193 13.35 -5.69 12.89
C LYS A 193 14.77 -6.24 12.68
N LYS A 194 15.00 -6.94 11.56
CA LYS A 194 16.32 -7.53 11.25
C LYS A 194 17.27 -6.45 10.79
N ARG A 195 18.51 -6.49 11.28
CA ARG A 195 19.62 -5.62 10.89
C ARG A 195 20.78 -6.46 10.35
N PRO A 196 21.62 -5.92 9.46
CA PRO A 196 22.87 -6.55 9.08
C PRO A 196 23.74 -6.80 10.31
N ALA A 197 24.55 -7.85 10.28
CA ALA A 197 25.59 -8.02 11.29
C ALA A 197 26.55 -6.83 11.16
N SER A 198 26.76 -6.08 12.24
CA SER A 198 27.84 -5.10 12.28
C SER A 198 29.17 -5.85 12.17
N GLU A 199 30.00 -5.51 11.19
CA GLU A 199 31.37 -6.00 11.15
C GLU A 199 32.04 -5.79 12.52
N PRO A 200 32.81 -6.77 13.03
CA PRO A 200 33.60 -6.52 14.22
C PRO A 200 34.55 -5.36 13.92
N ARG A 201 34.46 -4.28 14.71
CA ARG A 201 35.45 -3.19 14.71
C ARG A 201 36.83 -3.85 14.75
N GLN A 202 37.63 -3.67 13.70
CA GLN A 202 39.03 -4.08 13.72
C GLN A 202 39.65 -3.44 14.97
N ALA A 203 40.04 -4.27 15.92
CA ALA A 203 40.76 -3.82 17.09
C ALA A 203 42.04 -3.17 16.59
N SER A 204 42.18 -1.87 16.80
CA SER A 204 43.45 -1.16 16.61
C SER A 204 44.53 -1.93 17.36
N GLN A 205 45.48 -2.53 16.62
CA GLN A 205 46.69 -3.06 17.24
C GLN A 205 47.50 -1.88 17.78
N PRO A 206 47.96 -1.93 19.04
CA PRO A 206 48.95 -0.98 19.51
C PRO A 206 50.30 -1.37 18.90
N GLY A 207 50.85 -0.46 18.09
CA GLY A 207 52.24 -0.47 17.63
C GLY A 207 52.92 0.82 18.06
#